data_AF-A0A2H1WG25-F1
#
_entry.id   AF-A0A2H1WG25-F1
#
_cell.length_a   1.000
_cell.length_b   1.000
_cell.length_c   1.000
_cell.angle_alpha   90.00
_cell.angle_beta   90.00
_cell.angle_gamma   90.00
#
_symmetry.space_group_name_H-M   'P 1'
#
loop_
_entity.id
_entity.type
_entity.pdbx_description
1 polymer ?
#
loop_
_entity_poly.entity_id
_entity_poly.type
_entity_poly.pdbx_seq_one_letter_code
_entity_poly.pdbx_strand_id
1 'polypeptide(L)'
;MTQQKKIPKIKKIKEELNKEFTFLKNVFSVMSLPLQMKGENEDNMDIEIVNDNEKSNEDVEMPKRARSIAELEEKLEKIKSQKKLSFKNKLQKKSLSSKLNKKIKKTERVKAKVKPVVDKPFADMLKASVEEKPKPNIAKPVFNNEGKLVFSKFDFANVGKRERPNKAEKDPKKILENLKQQEERLKQLEEKEDSSKVKEIKEKIAWKNVLQKAEGQKVKDDPILLKKTIKKMDQKKKQSKKQWDTRVQNVEQKKTERQKKRSENIAKKKKEKKSKIIKTSIKRGRVVI
;
A
#
# COMPACT_ATOMS: atom_id res chain seq x y z
N MET A 1 32.95 -4.09 -66.26
CA MET A 1 31.76 -3.26 -66.52
C MET A 1 30.88 -3.24 -65.28
N THR A 2 30.83 -2.10 -64.59
CA THR A 2 30.11 -1.92 -63.31
C THR A 2 28.63 -1.67 -63.55
N GLN A 3 27.76 -2.54 -63.02
CA GLN A 3 26.31 -2.38 -63.12
C GLN A 3 25.81 -1.34 -62.11
N GLN A 4 25.11 -0.32 -62.59
CA GLN A 4 24.48 0.72 -61.78
C GLN A 4 23.24 0.17 -61.04
N LYS A 5 23.22 0.27 -59.72
CA LYS A 5 22.03 -0.04 -58.89
C LYS A 5 20.96 1.04 -59.11
N LYS A 6 19.81 0.66 -59.67
CA LYS A 6 18.64 1.53 -59.84
C LYS A 6 18.03 1.87 -58.47
N ILE A 7 17.92 3.18 -58.18
CA ILE A 7 17.35 3.73 -56.94
C ILE A 7 15.82 3.49 -56.94
N PRO A 8 15.20 3.05 -55.83
CA PRO A 8 13.77 2.74 -55.80
C PRO A 8 12.89 3.99 -55.88
N LYS A 9 11.74 3.85 -56.55
CA LYS A 9 10.77 4.91 -56.84
C LYS A 9 9.98 5.28 -55.58
N ILE A 10 10.55 6.12 -54.72
CA ILE A 10 9.97 6.62 -53.44
C ILE A 10 8.52 7.11 -53.59
N LYS A 11 8.17 7.70 -54.74
CA LYS A 11 6.80 8.16 -55.03
C LYS A 11 5.77 7.02 -55.01
N LYS A 12 6.10 5.86 -55.58
CA LYS A 12 5.20 4.70 -55.60
C LYS A 12 4.94 4.15 -54.19
N ILE A 13 6.00 4.08 -53.37
CA ILE A 13 5.90 3.64 -51.98
C ILE A 13 5.01 4.59 -51.17
N LYS A 14 5.11 5.90 -51.40
CA LYS A 14 4.26 6.89 -50.75
C LYS A 14 2.79 6.74 -51.16
N GLU A 15 2.53 6.45 -52.42
CA GLU A 15 1.17 6.18 -52.92
C GLU A 15 0.58 4.91 -52.30
N GLU A 16 1.37 3.84 -52.18
CA GLU A 16 0.97 2.59 -51.51
C GLU A 16 0.69 2.81 -50.03
N LEU A 17 1.58 3.50 -49.30
CA LEU A 17 1.37 3.85 -47.89
C LEU A 17 0.10 4.67 -47.67
N ASN A 18 -0.19 5.61 -48.58
CA ASN A 18 -1.42 6.40 -48.48
C ASN A 18 -2.68 5.54 -48.71
N LYS A 19 -2.63 4.55 -49.60
CA LYS A 19 -3.74 3.60 -49.79
C LYS A 19 -3.96 2.71 -48.56
N GLU A 20 -2.89 2.24 -47.95
CA GLU A 20 -2.96 1.47 -46.70
C GLU A 20 -3.51 2.32 -45.55
N PHE A 21 -3.08 3.58 -45.46
CA PHE A 21 -3.55 4.51 -44.44
C PHE A 21 -5.05 4.83 -44.59
N THR A 22 -5.53 5.07 -45.82
CA THR A 22 -6.95 5.31 -46.06
C THR A 22 -7.78 4.05 -45.80
N PHE A 23 -7.27 2.86 -46.15
CA PHE A 23 -7.90 1.59 -45.82
C PHE A 23 -8.04 1.41 -44.30
N LEU A 24 -6.96 1.58 -43.53
CA LEU A 24 -7.00 1.47 -42.07
C LEU A 24 -7.94 2.48 -41.43
N LYS A 25 -7.96 3.73 -41.92
CA LYS A 25 -8.87 4.77 -41.44
C LYS A 25 -10.35 4.36 -41.65
N ASN A 26 -10.67 3.72 -42.77
CA ASN A 26 -12.01 3.21 -43.05
C ASN A 26 -12.34 1.97 -42.20
N VAL A 27 -11.37 1.07 -41.96
CA VAL A 27 -11.58 -0.09 -41.07
C VAL A 27 -11.86 0.37 -39.65
N PHE A 28 -11.10 1.36 -39.13
CA PHE A 28 -11.29 1.89 -37.78
C PHE A 28 -12.49 2.84 -37.64
N SER A 29 -13.05 3.38 -38.73
CA SER A 29 -14.32 4.10 -38.66
C SER A 29 -15.52 3.15 -38.54
N VAL A 30 -15.44 1.98 -39.18
CA VAL A 30 -16.47 0.93 -39.09
C VAL A 30 -16.33 0.13 -37.80
N MET A 31 -15.10 -0.14 -37.37
CA MET A 31 -14.80 -0.82 -36.12
C MET A 31 -14.66 0.20 -35.00
N SER A 32 -15.76 0.46 -34.27
CA SER A 32 -15.69 1.19 -33.01
C SER A 32 -14.92 0.37 -31.99
N LEU A 33 -13.60 0.60 -31.92
CA LEU A 33 -12.80 0.06 -30.84
C LEU A 33 -13.40 0.59 -29.52
N PRO A 34 -13.78 -0.28 -28.57
CA PRO A 34 -14.19 0.19 -27.27
C PRO A 34 -13.04 1.00 -26.71
N LEU A 35 -13.23 2.31 -26.53
CA LEU A 35 -12.33 3.09 -25.70
C LEU A 35 -12.40 2.43 -24.33
N GLN A 36 -11.37 1.65 -24.00
CA GLN A 36 -11.14 1.22 -22.64
C GLN A 36 -10.99 2.50 -21.83
N MET A 37 -12.09 2.92 -21.21
CA MET A 37 -12.06 3.85 -20.09
C MET A 37 -10.99 3.32 -19.16
N LYS A 38 -9.96 4.13 -18.97
CA LYS A 38 -8.73 3.84 -18.24
C LYS A 38 -9.07 3.44 -16.79
N GLY A 39 -9.45 2.18 -16.65
CA GLY A 39 -9.51 1.45 -15.40
C GLY A 39 -8.08 1.22 -14.95
N GLU A 40 -7.86 1.48 -13.68
CA GLU A 40 -6.56 1.49 -13.04
C GLU A 40 -5.77 0.19 -13.29
N ASN A 41 -4.47 0.40 -13.56
CA ASN A 41 -3.37 -0.57 -13.53
C ASN A 41 -3.14 -1.39 -14.82
N GLU A 42 -2.09 -1.05 -15.57
CA GLU A 42 -0.80 -1.77 -15.56
C GLU A 42 0.23 -1.04 -16.45
N ASP A 43 1.49 -1.32 -16.19
CA ASP A 43 2.66 -0.53 -16.55
C ASP A 43 3.13 -0.72 -18.01
N ASN A 44 3.79 0.32 -18.53
CA ASN A 44 4.66 0.38 -19.72
C ASN A 44 4.03 0.26 -21.12
N MET A 45 3.72 1.43 -21.71
CA MET A 45 4.02 1.72 -23.12
C MET A 45 4.46 3.18 -23.21
N ASP A 46 5.69 3.42 -23.69
CA ASP A 46 6.18 4.75 -24.04
C ASP A 46 5.26 5.35 -25.11
N ILE A 47 4.63 6.48 -24.78
CA ILE A 47 3.91 7.32 -25.75
C ILE A 47 4.64 8.65 -25.77
N GLU A 48 5.29 8.91 -26.90
CA GLU A 48 5.88 10.19 -27.25
C GLU A 48 4.83 11.29 -27.09
N ILE A 49 5.13 12.26 -26.24
CA ILE A 49 4.33 13.48 -26.09
C ILE A 49 4.63 14.35 -27.31
N VAL A 50 3.78 14.25 -28.34
CA VAL A 50 3.69 15.30 -29.36
C VAL A 50 3.11 16.53 -28.68
N ASN A 51 3.95 17.55 -28.59
CA ASN A 51 3.65 18.83 -27.97
C ASN A 51 2.87 19.70 -28.97
N ASP A 52 1.57 19.46 -29.10
CA ASP A 52 0.67 20.37 -29.82
C ASP A 52 0.41 21.59 -28.94
N ASN A 53 1.14 22.64 -29.28
CA ASN A 53 1.21 23.91 -28.59
C ASN A 53 0.05 24.81 -29.07
N GLU A 54 -1.18 24.53 -28.63
CA GLU A 54 -2.27 25.49 -28.72
C GLU A 54 -2.34 26.31 -27.42
N LYS A 55 -1.81 27.54 -27.48
CA LYS A 55 -1.96 28.55 -26.43
C LYS A 55 -3.39 29.10 -26.46
N SER A 56 -4.28 28.57 -25.62
CA SER A 56 -5.44 29.32 -25.14
C SER A 56 -5.01 30.14 -23.91
N ASN A 57 -4.78 31.44 -24.13
CA ASN A 57 -4.59 32.41 -23.06
C ASN A 57 -5.93 32.69 -22.39
N GLU A 58 -6.27 31.91 -21.36
CA GLU A 58 -7.16 32.37 -20.29
C GLU A 58 -6.42 32.18 -18.97
N ASP A 59 -6.07 33.30 -18.33
CA ASP A 59 -5.48 33.33 -17.00
C ASP A 59 -6.48 32.80 -15.95
N VAL A 60 -6.61 31.48 -15.85
CA VAL A 60 -7.31 30.85 -14.73
C VAL A 60 -6.35 30.88 -13.54
N GLU A 61 -6.44 31.95 -12.73
CA GLU A 61 -5.75 32.02 -11.45
C GLU A 61 -6.12 30.79 -10.58
N MET A 62 -5.18 29.86 -10.47
CA MET A 62 -5.33 28.70 -9.60
C MET A 62 -5.50 29.16 -8.15
N PRO A 63 -6.50 28.65 -7.41
CA PRO A 63 -6.82 29.17 -6.08
C PRO A 63 -5.63 28.97 -5.13
N LYS A 64 -5.08 30.09 -4.64
CA LYS A 64 -3.92 30.12 -3.73
C LYS A 64 -4.17 29.23 -2.50
N ARG A 65 -3.14 28.49 -2.10
CA ARG A 65 -3.16 27.58 -0.94
C ARG A 65 -3.16 28.38 0.36
N ALA A 66 -4.09 28.09 1.26
CA ALA A 66 -4.18 28.72 2.58
C ALA A 66 -2.88 28.54 3.39
N ARG A 67 -2.32 29.64 3.88
CA ARG A 67 -1.06 29.75 4.62
C ARG A 67 -1.33 29.73 6.14
N SER A 68 -2.37 30.42 6.62
CA SER A 68 -2.71 30.52 8.06
C SER A 68 -3.70 29.43 8.55
N ILE A 69 -3.96 29.39 9.87
CA ILE A 69 -5.06 28.59 10.47
C ILE A 69 -6.39 29.32 10.27
N ALA A 70 -6.43 30.63 10.50
CA ALA A 70 -7.61 31.47 10.28
C ALA A 70 -8.11 31.40 8.82
N GLU A 71 -7.20 31.45 7.85
CA GLU A 71 -7.55 31.28 6.42
C GLU A 71 -8.13 29.89 6.08
N LEU A 72 -7.81 28.85 6.86
CA LEU A 72 -8.39 27.52 6.68
C LEU A 72 -9.79 27.42 7.27
N GLU A 73 -10.02 28.08 8.40
CA GLU A 73 -11.33 28.19 9.06
C GLU A 73 -12.30 28.99 8.21
N GLU A 74 -11.88 30.15 7.73
CA GLU A 74 -12.68 31.01 6.84
C GLU A 74 -13.06 30.27 5.53
N LYS A 75 -12.13 29.51 4.95
CA LYS A 75 -12.41 28.70 3.75
C LYS A 75 -13.35 27.53 4.04
N LEU A 76 -13.32 26.96 5.25
CA LEU A 76 -14.26 25.93 5.67
C LEU A 76 -15.66 26.50 5.90
N GLU A 77 -15.75 27.69 6.49
CA GLU A 77 -17.02 28.40 6.72
C GLU A 77 -17.68 28.79 5.41
N LYS A 78 -16.91 29.32 4.43
CA LYS A 78 -17.39 29.59 3.07
C LYS A 78 -17.93 28.35 2.35
N ILE A 79 -17.38 27.16 2.62
CA ILE A 79 -17.90 25.90 2.08
C ILE A 79 -19.12 25.43 2.88
N LYS A 80 -19.15 25.62 4.20
CA LYS A 80 -20.28 25.25 5.06
C LYS A 80 -21.52 26.12 4.82
N SER A 81 -21.36 27.40 4.46
CA SER A 81 -22.46 28.33 4.19
C SER A 81 -23.19 28.06 2.87
N GLN A 82 -22.59 27.28 1.96
CA GLN A 82 -23.25 26.84 0.73
C GLN A 82 -24.34 25.80 1.03
N LYS A 83 -25.62 26.19 0.86
CA LYS A 83 -26.81 25.34 1.15
C LYS A 83 -26.84 24.04 0.32
N LYS A 84 -26.25 24.00 -0.88
CA LYS A 84 -26.10 22.80 -1.72
C LYS A 84 -24.62 22.54 -2.03
N LEU A 85 -24.06 21.51 -1.40
CA LEU A 85 -22.66 21.12 -1.56
C LEU A 85 -22.48 20.12 -2.73
N SER A 86 -21.77 20.52 -3.78
CA SER A 86 -21.26 19.61 -4.82
C SER A 86 -20.37 18.51 -4.24
N PHE A 87 -20.26 17.36 -4.92
CA PHE A 87 -19.34 16.27 -4.53
C PHE A 87 -17.90 16.77 -4.33
N LYS A 88 -17.44 17.67 -5.21
CA LYS A 88 -16.13 18.33 -5.09
C LYS A 88 -16.02 19.15 -3.80
N ASN A 89 -17.07 19.89 -3.44
CA ASN A 89 -17.12 20.71 -2.22
C ASN A 89 -17.19 19.84 -0.94
N LYS A 90 -17.89 18.69 -1.00
CA LYS A 90 -17.90 17.70 0.10
C LYS A 90 -16.51 17.10 0.35
N LEU A 91 -15.77 16.75 -0.71
CA LEU A 91 -14.39 16.28 -0.60
C LEU A 91 -13.47 17.36 -0.05
N GLN A 92 -13.59 18.59 -0.54
CA GLN A 92 -12.81 19.73 -0.06
C GLN A 92 -13.08 20.01 1.42
N LYS A 93 -14.34 19.97 1.87
CA LYS A 93 -14.74 20.10 3.29
C LYS A 93 -14.06 19.05 4.16
N LYS A 94 -14.10 17.76 3.78
CA LYS A 94 -13.44 16.67 4.51
C LYS A 94 -11.91 16.85 4.55
N SER A 95 -11.31 17.31 3.44
CA SER A 95 -9.87 17.53 3.37
C SER A 95 -9.40 18.70 4.24
N LEU A 96 -10.18 19.78 4.28
CA LEU A 96 -9.87 20.98 5.05
C LEU A 96 -10.11 20.73 6.55
N SER A 97 -11.18 20.03 6.93
CA SER A 97 -11.43 19.67 8.34
C SER A 97 -10.34 18.75 8.89
N SER A 98 -9.87 17.77 8.09
CA SER A 98 -8.73 16.92 8.48
C SER A 98 -7.44 17.74 8.66
N LYS A 99 -7.18 18.72 7.78
CA LYS A 99 -6.02 19.61 7.88
C LYS A 99 -6.09 20.51 9.12
N LEU A 100 -7.28 21.04 9.45
CA LEU A 100 -7.53 21.83 10.65
C LEU A 100 -7.21 21.01 11.91
N ASN A 101 -7.82 19.83 12.06
CA ASN A 101 -7.59 18.94 13.21
C ASN A 101 -6.12 18.53 13.36
N LYS A 102 -5.40 18.33 12.24
CA LYS A 102 -3.96 18.06 12.25
C LYS A 102 -3.15 19.26 12.71
N LYS A 103 -3.53 20.50 12.37
CA LYS A 103 -2.87 21.71 12.85
C LYS A 103 -3.16 21.94 14.34
N ILE A 104 -4.40 21.78 14.81
CA ILE A 104 -4.76 21.86 16.24
C ILE A 104 -3.98 20.84 17.06
N LYS A 105 -3.98 19.56 16.65
CA LYS A 105 -3.25 18.52 17.39
C LYS A 105 -1.73 18.78 17.45
N LYS A 106 -1.17 19.46 16.44
CA LYS A 106 0.24 19.88 16.45
C LYS A 106 0.47 21.05 17.41
N THR A 107 -0.39 22.07 17.40
CA THR A 107 -0.27 23.21 18.31
C THR A 107 -0.49 22.78 19.76
N GLU A 108 -1.44 21.90 20.05
CA GLU A 108 -1.64 21.31 21.39
C GLU A 108 -0.42 20.53 21.88
N ARG A 109 0.19 19.71 21.01
CA ARG A 109 1.42 18.98 21.36
C ARG A 109 2.60 19.89 21.63
N VAL A 110 2.71 21.01 20.90
CA VAL A 110 3.75 22.02 21.15
C VAL A 110 3.46 22.75 22.45
N LYS A 111 2.21 23.19 22.69
CA LYS A 111 1.78 23.81 23.95
C LYS A 111 1.97 22.89 25.16
N ALA A 112 1.70 21.59 25.03
CA ALA A 112 1.91 20.60 26.09
C ALA A 112 3.40 20.33 26.37
N LYS A 113 4.27 20.47 25.36
CA LYS A 113 5.73 20.36 25.50
C LYS A 113 6.38 21.65 26.01
N VAL A 114 5.72 22.79 25.81
CA VAL A 114 6.16 24.12 26.25
C VAL A 114 5.47 24.52 27.56
N LYS A 115 4.88 23.57 28.32
CA LYS A 115 4.62 23.83 29.74
C LYS A 115 5.97 24.16 30.38
N PRO A 116 6.15 25.39 30.89
CA PRO A 116 7.44 25.81 31.41
C PRO A 116 7.75 24.99 32.65
N VAL A 117 8.96 24.43 32.67
CA VAL A 117 9.68 24.14 33.90
C VAL A 117 9.91 25.51 34.54
N VAL A 118 8.91 26.01 35.27
CA VAL A 118 9.11 27.08 36.23
C VAL A 118 9.55 26.38 37.49
N ASP A 119 10.77 26.69 37.88
CA ASP A 119 11.44 26.18 39.06
C ASP A 119 10.52 26.28 40.28
N LYS A 120 10.22 25.13 40.89
CA LYS A 120 9.78 25.10 42.28
C LYS A 120 11.03 25.29 43.13
N PRO A 121 11.15 26.36 43.94
CA PRO A 121 12.20 26.42 44.93
C PRO A 121 12.02 25.29 45.95
N PHE A 122 13.15 24.71 46.31
CA PHE A 122 13.39 23.60 47.24
C PHE A 122 13.12 24.01 48.70
N ALA A 123 11.93 24.51 49.01
CA ALA A 123 11.54 24.83 50.38
C ALA A 123 10.04 24.60 50.55
N ASP A 124 9.69 23.38 50.97
CA ASP A 124 8.55 23.05 51.84
C ASP A 124 8.40 21.52 51.91
N MET A 125 9.44 20.90 52.44
CA MET A 125 9.31 19.65 53.16
C MET A 125 9.14 20.07 54.62
N LEU A 126 7.92 19.88 55.16
CA LEU A 126 7.41 20.25 56.50
C LEU A 126 6.32 21.34 56.45
N LYS A 127 5.12 20.94 56.05
CA LYS A 127 3.88 21.30 56.76
C LYS A 127 2.73 20.43 56.28
N ALA A 128 2.24 19.60 57.18
CA ALA A 128 0.98 18.90 57.05
C ALA A 128 -0.17 19.91 57.14
N SER A 129 -1.07 19.88 56.17
CA SER A 129 -2.47 20.26 56.37
C SER A 129 -3.33 19.54 55.35
N VAL A 130 -4.28 18.79 55.89
CA VAL A 130 -5.33 17.99 55.28
C VAL A 130 -6.09 18.78 54.21
N GLU A 131 -6.25 18.20 53.02
CA GLU A 131 -7.40 18.47 52.14
C GLU A 131 -7.69 17.23 51.29
N GLU A 132 -8.81 16.59 51.60
CA GLU A 132 -9.31 15.38 50.98
C GLU A 132 -9.85 15.66 49.57
N LYS A 133 -9.24 15.07 48.54
CA LYS A 133 -9.91 14.90 47.26
C LYS A 133 -10.81 13.66 47.32
N PRO A 134 -12.06 13.70 46.84
CA PRO A 134 -12.91 12.54 46.85
C PRO A 134 -12.27 11.45 45.99
N LYS A 135 -11.88 10.34 46.63
CA LYS A 135 -11.43 9.14 45.92
C LYS A 135 -12.59 8.69 45.04
N PRO A 136 -12.44 8.59 43.71
CA PRO A 136 -13.47 7.95 42.91
C PRO A 136 -13.64 6.53 43.47
N ASN A 137 -14.88 6.14 43.77
CA ASN A 137 -15.21 4.77 44.18
C ASN A 137 -14.83 3.82 43.04
N ILE A 138 -13.60 3.30 43.09
CA ILE A 138 -13.12 2.25 42.20
C ILE A 138 -13.79 0.97 42.69
N ALA A 139 -15.01 0.71 42.22
CA ALA A 139 -15.65 -0.57 42.42
C ALA A 139 -14.69 -1.67 41.95
N LYS A 140 -14.49 -2.69 42.79
CA LYS A 140 -13.61 -3.80 42.47
C LYS A 140 -14.08 -4.42 41.14
N PRO A 141 -13.16 -4.77 40.23
CA PRO A 141 -13.51 -5.38 38.96
C PRO A 141 -14.30 -6.68 39.22
N VAL A 142 -15.50 -6.77 38.64
CA VAL A 142 -16.33 -7.98 38.71
C VAL A 142 -15.85 -8.93 37.63
N PHE A 143 -15.48 -10.15 38.03
CA PHE A 143 -15.05 -11.20 37.12
C PHE A 143 -16.16 -12.24 36.96
N ASN A 144 -16.36 -12.72 35.74
CA ASN A 144 -17.25 -13.85 35.45
C ASN A 144 -16.67 -15.18 35.98
N ASN A 145 -17.46 -16.24 35.88
CA ASN A 145 -17.02 -17.62 36.18
C ASN A 145 -15.81 -18.07 35.32
N GLU A 146 -15.57 -17.42 34.17
CA GLU A 146 -14.40 -17.65 33.31
C GLU A 146 -13.19 -16.77 33.67
N GLY A 147 -13.23 -16.01 34.77
CA GLY A 147 -12.14 -15.11 35.18
C GLY A 147 -11.94 -13.89 34.28
N LYS A 148 -12.94 -13.53 33.48
CA LYS A 148 -12.94 -12.33 32.61
C LYS A 148 -13.64 -11.18 33.28
N LEU A 149 -13.05 -9.99 33.19
CA LEU A 149 -13.60 -8.76 33.75
C LEU A 149 -14.84 -8.35 32.95
N VAL A 150 -15.98 -8.20 33.64
CA VAL A 150 -17.25 -7.81 33.04
C VAL A 150 -17.80 -6.56 33.70
N PHE A 151 -18.31 -5.68 32.85
CA PHE A 151 -18.76 -4.34 33.22
C PHE A 151 -20.27 -4.29 33.54
N SER A 152 -20.99 -5.39 33.31
CA SER A 152 -22.43 -5.54 33.58
C SER A 152 -22.69 -6.52 34.73
N LYS A 153 -23.81 -6.36 35.44
CA LYS A 153 -24.22 -7.29 36.52
C LYS A 153 -24.70 -8.65 35.99
N PHE A 154 -24.94 -8.76 34.68
CA PHE A 154 -25.36 -9.99 34.01
C PHE A 154 -24.22 -10.61 33.19
N ASP A 155 -24.02 -11.92 33.35
CA ASP A 155 -23.04 -12.69 32.60
C ASP A 155 -23.65 -13.25 31.30
N PHE A 156 -23.24 -12.69 30.15
CA PHE A 156 -23.64 -13.16 28.82
C PHE A 156 -22.63 -14.13 28.18
N ALA A 157 -21.57 -14.56 28.88
CA ALA A 157 -20.48 -15.35 28.29
C ALA A 157 -20.93 -16.69 27.69
N ASN A 158 -22.04 -17.24 28.19
CA ASN A 158 -22.57 -18.53 27.76
C ASN A 158 -23.79 -18.41 26.82
N VAL A 159 -24.38 -17.23 26.69
CA VAL A 159 -25.57 -17.01 25.83
C VAL A 159 -25.10 -16.76 24.40
N GLY A 160 -24.86 -17.84 23.65
CA GLY A 160 -24.56 -17.78 22.21
C GLY A 160 -23.28 -18.48 21.75
N LYS A 161 -22.54 -19.15 22.63
CA LYS A 161 -21.46 -20.07 22.22
C LYS A 161 -22.09 -21.36 21.67
N ARG A 162 -22.58 -21.32 20.43
CA ARG A 162 -22.70 -22.54 19.63
C ARG A 162 -21.29 -23.04 19.37
N GLU A 163 -20.99 -24.28 19.76
CA GLU A 163 -19.77 -24.99 19.37
C GLU A 163 -19.56 -24.78 17.87
N ARG A 164 -18.54 -23.99 17.52
CA ARG A 164 -18.28 -23.71 16.12
C ARG A 164 -17.79 -25.03 15.52
N PRO A 165 -18.39 -25.54 14.43
CA PRO A 165 -17.89 -26.76 13.82
C PRO A 165 -16.40 -26.56 13.52
N ASN A 166 -15.59 -27.54 13.93
CA ASN A 166 -14.14 -27.50 13.77
C ASN A 166 -13.83 -27.10 12.32
N LYS A 167 -13.20 -25.93 12.16
CA LYS A 167 -12.89 -25.38 10.84
C LYS A 167 -12.00 -26.38 10.12
N ALA A 168 -12.47 -26.88 8.98
CA ALA A 168 -11.67 -27.73 8.12
C ALA A 168 -10.29 -27.11 7.88
N GLU A 169 -9.24 -27.94 7.95
CA GLU A 169 -7.86 -27.51 7.80
C GLU A 169 -7.68 -26.80 6.45
N LYS A 170 -7.21 -25.55 6.48
CA LYS A 170 -7.13 -24.71 5.29
C LYS A 170 -5.78 -24.78 4.59
N ASP A 171 -4.75 -25.24 5.30
CA ASP A 171 -3.37 -25.20 4.84
C ASP A 171 -3.08 -26.32 3.82
N PRO A 172 -2.74 -26.00 2.56
CA PRO A 172 -2.62 -27.00 1.51
C PRO A 172 -1.47 -27.98 1.73
N LYS A 173 -0.44 -27.59 2.51
CA LYS A 173 0.66 -28.47 2.91
C LYS A 173 0.19 -29.57 3.86
N LYS A 174 -0.59 -29.19 4.87
CA LYS A 174 -1.13 -30.13 5.86
C LYS A 174 -2.14 -31.08 5.23
N ILE A 175 -3.00 -30.56 4.34
CA ILE A 175 -3.94 -31.41 3.58
C ILE A 175 -3.18 -32.42 2.71
N LEU A 176 -2.10 -32.01 2.04
CA LEU A 176 -1.28 -32.92 1.25
C LEU A 176 -0.59 -33.99 2.12
N GLU A 177 -0.15 -33.62 3.32
CA GLU A 177 0.45 -34.55 4.28
C GLU A 177 -0.58 -35.56 4.80
N ASN A 178 -1.78 -35.10 5.15
CA ASN A 178 -2.88 -35.97 5.57
C ASN A 178 -3.26 -36.96 4.47
N LEU A 179 -3.34 -36.52 3.21
CA LEU A 179 -3.61 -37.41 2.06
C LEU A 179 -2.51 -38.47 1.91
N LYS A 180 -1.24 -38.08 2.03
CA LYS A 180 -0.12 -39.03 1.98
C LYS A 180 -0.21 -40.05 3.12
N GLN A 181 -0.49 -39.62 4.34
CA GLN A 181 -0.66 -40.50 5.49
C GLN A 181 -1.85 -41.46 5.29
N GLN A 182 -2.94 -41.00 4.67
CA GLN A 182 -4.08 -41.85 4.31
C GLN A 182 -3.69 -42.89 3.26
N GLU A 183 -3.00 -42.48 2.19
CA GLU A 183 -2.50 -43.39 1.16
C GLU A 183 -1.53 -44.43 1.75
N GLU A 184 -0.63 -44.02 2.64
CA GLU A 184 0.34 -44.90 3.31
C GLU A 184 -0.37 -45.92 4.21
N ARG A 185 -1.37 -45.50 4.99
CA ARG A 185 -2.19 -46.43 5.79
C ARG A 185 -2.93 -47.43 4.91
N LEU A 186 -3.45 -47.01 3.76
CA LEU A 186 -4.11 -47.92 2.82
C LEU A 186 -3.11 -48.93 2.22
N LYS A 187 -1.90 -48.49 1.88
CA LYS A 187 -0.83 -49.37 1.39
C LYS A 187 -0.38 -50.39 2.45
N GLN A 188 -0.20 -49.95 3.70
CA GLN A 188 0.14 -50.84 4.81
C GLN A 188 -0.94 -51.90 5.08
N LEU A 189 -2.22 -51.57 4.83
CA LEU A 189 -3.32 -52.54 4.93
C LEU A 189 -3.38 -53.49 3.73
N GLU A 190 -2.98 -53.02 2.55
CA GLU A 190 -2.89 -53.82 1.32
C GLU A 190 -1.75 -54.84 1.40
N GLU A 191 -0.60 -54.45 1.97
CA GLU A 191 0.57 -55.32 2.20
C GLU A 191 0.32 -56.42 3.26
N LYS A 192 -0.63 -56.22 4.19
CA LYS A 192 -0.94 -57.16 5.29
C LYS A 192 -2.00 -58.23 4.95
N GLU A 193 -2.41 -58.35 3.68
CA GLU A 193 -3.33 -59.38 3.16
C GLU A 193 -4.86 -59.12 3.27
N ASP A 194 -5.31 -57.87 3.35
CA ASP A 194 -6.75 -57.53 3.45
C ASP A 194 -7.29 -56.75 2.25
N SER A 195 -7.07 -57.23 1.01
CA SER A 195 -7.52 -56.55 -0.22
C SER A 195 -9.02 -56.22 -0.23
N SER A 196 -9.87 -57.09 0.33
CA SER A 196 -11.32 -56.84 0.44
C SER A 196 -11.62 -55.66 1.37
N LYS A 197 -10.99 -55.62 2.56
CA LYS A 197 -11.22 -54.54 3.52
C LYS A 197 -10.69 -53.20 2.98
N VAL A 198 -9.58 -53.21 2.24
CA VAL A 198 -9.04 -52.01 1.59
C VAL A 198 -10.04 -51.43 0.57
N LYS A 199 -10.71 -52.29 -0.22
CA LYS A 199 -11.74 -51.86 -1.17
C LYS A 199 -12.93 -51.23 -0.44
N GLU A 200 -13.44 -51.87 0.61
CA GLU A 200 -14.53 -51.31 1.43
C GLU A 200 -14.16 -49.97 2.06
N ILE A 201 -12.92 -49.81 2.55
CA ILE A 201 -12.45 -48.55 3.14
C ILE A 201 -12.37 -47.47 2.05
N LYS A 202 -11.83 -47.77 0.87
CA LYS A 202 -11.77 -46.85 -0.27
C LYS A 202 -13.18 -46.40 -0.68
N GLU A 203 -14.14 -47.32 -0.75
CA GLU A 203 -15.55 -47.01 -1.03
C GLU A 203 -16.17 -46.13 0.04
N LYS A 204 -15.99 -46.46 1.34
CA LYS A 204 -16.47 -45.64 2.46
C LYS A 204 -15.92 -44.23 2.42
N ILE A 205 -14.63 -44.06 2.08
CA ILE A 205 -14.01 -42.74 1.91
C ILE A 205 -14.62 -42.00 0.72
N ALA A 206 -14.81 -42.67 -0.42
CA ALA A 206 -15.41 -42.06 -1.60
C ALA A 206 -16.84 -41.57 -1.31
N TRP A 207 -17.68 -42.40 -0.69
CA TRP A 207 -19.05 -42.03 -0.30
C TRP A 207 -19.07 -40.88 0.71
N LYS A 208 -18.17 -40.89 1.70
CA LYS A 208 -18.03 -39.79 2.65
C LYS A 208 -17.68 -38.48 1.94
N ASN A 209 -16.76 -38.51 0.98
CA ASN A 209 -16.36 -37.30 0.24
C ASN A 209 -17.51 -36.79 -0.66
N VAL A 210 -18.29 -37.69 -1.26
CA VAL A 210 -19.50 -37.32 -2.03
C VAL A 210 -20.54 -36.68 -1.12
N LEU A 211 -20.80 -37.27 0.05
CA LEU A 211 -21.75 -36.72 1.02
C LEU A 211 -21.34 -35.33 1.51
N GLN A 212 -20.05 -35.14 1.84
CA GLN A 212 -19.51 -33.84 2.24
C GLN A 212 -19.60 -32.79 1.12
N LYS A 213 -19.38 -33.19 -0.13
CA LYS A 213 -19.56 -32.30 -1.29
C LYS A 213 -21.03 -31.92 -1.45
N ALA A 214 -21.96 -32.85 -1.25
CA ALA A 214 -23.41 -32.59 -1.30
C ALA A 214 -23.89 -31.68 -0.16
N GLU A 215 -23.30 -31.79 1.03
CA GLU A 215 -23.51 -30.88 2.17
C GLU A 215 -23.01 -29.44 1.86
N GLY A 216 -22.21 -29.27 0.81
CA GLY A 216 -21.61 -27.99 0.41
C GLY A 216 -20.23 -27.75 1.01
N GLN A 217 -19.62 -28.75 1.65
CA GLN A 217 -18.25 -28.66 2.14
C GLN A 217 -17.26 -28.76 0.97
N LYS A 218 -16.31 -27.81 0.93
CA LYS A 218 -15.25 -27.80 -0.10
C LYS A 218 -14.16 -28.82 0.24
N VAL A 219 -14.36 -30.05 -0.20
CA VAL A 219 -13.40 -31.15 -0.04
C VAL A 219 -12.22 -30.98 -1.03
N LYS A 220 -10.97 -31.09 -0.55
CA LYS A 220 -9.73 -30.82 -1.32
C LYS A 220 -8.84 -32.07 -1.37
N ASP A 221 -9.23 -33.05 -2.17
CA ASP A 221 -8.56 -34.37 -2.18
C ASP A 221 -7.49 -34.52 -3.26
N ASP A 222 -7.42 -33.59 -4.22
CA ASP A 222 -6.53 -33.74 -5.38
C ASP A 222 -5.07 -33.38 -5.07
N PRO A 223 -4.12 -34.35 -5.06
CA PRO A 223 -2.73 -34.09 -4.68
C PRO A 223 -2.02 -33.19 -5.70
N ILE A 224 -2.38 -33.28 -6.98
CA ILE A 224 -1.81 -32.47 -8.06
C ILE A 224 -2.19 -31.00 -7.89
N LEU A 225 -3.45 -30.71 -7.60
CA LEU A 225 -3.94 -29.35 -7.40
C LEU A 225 -3.33 -28.77 -6.12
N LEU A 226 -3.26 -29.54 -5.04
CA LEU A 226 -2.59 -29.12 -3.80
C LEU A 226 -1.13 -28.75 -4.04
N LYS A 227 -0.35 -29.59 -4.74
CA LYS A 227 1.03 -29.25 -5.14
C LYS A 227 1.10 -27.97 -5.97
N LYS A 228 0.19 -27.77 -6.94
CA LYS A 228 0.11 -26.52 -7.73
C LYS A 228 -0.20 -25.31 -6.85
N THR A 229 -1.11 -25.42 -5.88
CA THR A 229 -1.44 -24.32 -4.97
C THR A 229 -0.26 -23.96 -4.07
N ILE A 230 0.48 -24.94 -3.55
CA ILE A 230 1.70 -24.72 -2.78
C ILE A 230 2.72 -23.96 -3.64
N LYS A 231 2.96 -24.40 -4.88
CA LYS A 231 3.86 -23.70 -5.81
C LYS A 231 3.45 -22.25 -6.06
N LYS A 232 2.15 -21.98 -6.28
CA LYS A 232 1.62 -20.62 -6.45
C LYS A 232 1.85 -19.75 -5.20
N MET A 233 1.62 -20.30 -4.00
CA MET A 233 1.87 -19.61 -2.74
C MET A 233 3.36 -19.27 -2.59
N ASP A 234 4.24 -20.21 -2.89
CA ASP A 234 5.69 -20.00 -2.80
C ASP A 234 6.17 -18.98 -3.84
N GLN A 235 5.62 -18.99 -5.07
CA GLN A 235 5.91 -17.98 -6.09
C GLN A 235 5.47 -16.58 -5.63
N LYS A 236 4.27 -16.45 -5.06
CA LYS A 236 3.77 -15.17 -4.51
C LYS A 236 4.67 -14.67 -3.39
N LYS A 237 5.15 -15.55 -2.50
CA LYS A 237 6.12 -15.20 -1.46
C LYS A 237 7.45 -14.75 -2.04
N LYS A 238 7.97 -15.43 -3.06
CA LYS A 238 9.20 -15.05 -3.77
C LYS A 238 9.06 -13.67 -4.43
N GLN A 239 7.95 -13.40 -5.10
CA GLN A 239 7.67 -12.08 -5.70
C GLN A 239 7.60 -10.98 -4.64
N SER A 240 6.86 -11.24 -3.55
CA SER A 240 6.77 -10.29 -2.42
C SER A 240 8.15 -10.00 -1.82
N LYS A 241 8.98 -11.02 -1.62
CA LYS A 241 10.36 -10.88 -1.14
C LYS A 241 11.18 -10.01 -2.09
N LYS A 242 11.18 -10.31 -3.39
CA LYS A 242 11.89 -9.51 -4.41
C LYS A 242 11.44 -8.05 -4.39
N GLN A 243 10.14 -7.78 -4.33
CA GLN A 243 9.61 -6.41 -4.26
C GLN A 243 10.01 -5.69 -2.97
N TRP A 244 10.11 -6.41 -1.85
CA TRP A 244 10.58 -5.83 -0.60
C TRP A 244 12.07 -5.48 -0.69
N ASP A 245 12.88 -6.40 -1.20
CA ASP A 245 14.32 -6.20 -1.40
C ASP A 245 14.59 -5.01 -2.32
N THR A 246 13.86 -4.89 -3.45
CA THR A 246 13.99 -3.72 -4.34
C THR A 246 13.56 -2.41 -3.67
N ARG A 247 12.50 -2.42 -2.85
CA ARG A 247 12.10 -1.23 -2.07
C ARG A 247 13.20 -0.82 -1.09
N VAL A 248 13.81 -1.76 -0.38
CA VAL A 248 14.91 -1.49 0.56
C VAL A 248 16.12 -0.94 -0.20
N GLN A 249 16.52 -1.57 -1.31
CA GLN A 249 17.61 -1.08 -2.16
C GLN A 249 17.35 0.34 -2.67
N ASN A 250 16.15 0.62 -3.18
CA ASN A 250 15.78 1.95 -3.66
C ASN A 250 15.82 3.01 -2.54
N VAL A 251 15.42 2.65 -1.33
CA VAL A 251 15.51 3.56 -0.17
C VAL A 251 16.96 3.85 0.16
N GLU A 252 17.82 2.83 0.15
CA GLU A 252 19.24 2.99 0.46
C GLU A 252 19.99 3.78 -0.62
N GLN A 253 19.72 3.50 -1.90
CA GLN A 253 20.20 4.29 -3.03
C GLN A 253 19.80 5.77 -2.88
N LYS A 254 18.53 6.07 -2.59
CA LYS A 254 18.09 7.46 -2.38
C LYS A 254 18.78 8.15 -1.20
N LYS A 255 19.09 7.43 -0.11
CA LYS A 255 19.86 7.99 1.00
C LYS A 255 21.29 8.29 0.59
N THR A 256 21.97 7.33 -0.03
CA THR A 256 23.36 7.47 -0.46
C THR A 256 23.51 8.57 -1.52
N GLU A 257 22.61 8.66 -2.49
CA GLU A 257 22.58 9.75 -3.48
C GLU A 257 22.44 11.13 -2.82
N ARG A 258 21.54 11.27 -1.83
CA ARG A 258 21.38 12.54 -1.09
C ARG A 258 22.64 12.89 -0.31
N GLN A 259 23.28 11.91 0.32
CA GLN A 259 24.54 12.12 1.04
C GLN A 259 25.68 12.48 0.08
N LYS A 260 25.80 11.79 -1.08
CA LYS A 260 26.76 12.10 -2.14
C LYS A 260 26.58 13.54 -2.64
N LYS A 261 25.37 13.93 -3.03
CA LYS A 261 25.05 15.32 -3.42
C LYS A 261 25.42 16.34 -2.36
N ARG A 262 25.17 16.04 -1.07
CA ARG A 262 25.58 16.93 0.03
C ARG A 262 27.11 17.02 0.13
N SER A 263 27.82 15.91 0.04
CA SER A 263 29.28 15.87 0.11
C SER A 263 29.92 16.65 -1.04
N GLU A 264 29.40 16.49 -2.26
CA GLU A 264 29.82 17.20 -3.47
C GLU A 264 29.59 18.71 -3.34
N ASN A 265 28.41 19.12 -2.86
CA ASN A 265 28.10 20.53 -2.63
C ASN A 265 29.01 21.16 -1.56
N ILE A 266 29.33 20.43 -0.48
CA ILE A 266 30.27 20.89 0.55
C ILE A 266 31.69 21.00 -0.04
N ALA A 267 32.13 20.01 -0.81
CA ALA A 267 33.43 20.04 -1.47
C ALA A 267 33.54 21.19 -2.46
N LYS A 268 32.50 21.44 -3.26
CA LYS A 268 32.41 22.57 -4.20
C LYS A 268 32.50 23.90 -3.44
N LYS A 269 31.73 24.09 -2.36
CA LYS A 269 31.83 25.30 -1.51
C LYS A 269 33.21 25.48 -0.91
N LYS A 270 33.89 24.41 -0.46
CA LYS A 270 35.27 24.48 0.04
C LYS A 270 36.24 24.90 -1.06
N LYS A 271 36.14 24.33 -2.26
CA LYS A 271 36.96 24.70 -3.43
C LYS A 271 36.73 26.15 -3.85
N GLU A 272 35.48 26.61 -3.91
CA GLU A 272 35.13 27.99 -4.22
C GLU A 272 35.65 28.99 -3.18
N LYS A 273 35.62 28.66 -1.89
CA LYS A 273 36.23 29.50 -0.85
C LYS A 273 37.75 29.61 -1.05
N LYS A 274 38.44 28.48 -1.28
CA LYS A 274 39.89 28.48 -1.56
C LYS A 274 40.22 29.28 -2.81
N SER A 275 39.49 29.10 -3.90
CA SER A 275 39.72 29.83 -5.15
C SER A 275 39.44 31.33 -5.01
N LYS A 276 38.41 31.73 -4.24
CA LYS A 276 38.18 33.14 -3.90
C LYS A 276 39.35 33.74 -3.13
N ILE A 277 39.86 33.06 -2.10
CA ILE A 277 41.02 33.53 -1.33
C ILE A 277 42.24 33.70 -2.25
N ILE A 278 42.55 32.68 -3.07
CA ILE A 278 43.65 32.73 -4.03
C ILE A 278 43.47 33.94 -4.99
N LYS A 279 42.29 34.11 -5.59
CA LYS A 279 41.98 35.24 -6.47
C LYS A 279 42.17 36.60 -5.78
N THR A 280 41.76 36.75 -4.53
CA THR A 280 41.96 38.01 -3.79
C THR A 280 43.43 38.27 -3.45
N SER A 281 44.22 37.22 -3.19
CA SER A 281 45.65 37.35 -2.90
C SER A 281 46.44 37.72 -4.16
N ILE A 282 46.10 37.16 -5.32
CA ILE A 282 46.66 37.54 -6.63
C ILE A 282 46.37 39.01 -6.93
N LYS A 283 45.11 39.44 -6.77
CA LYS A 283 44.72 40.85 -6.98
C LYS A 283 45.46 41.84 -6.07
N ARG A 284 45.91 41.39 -4.90
CA ARG A 284 46.68 42.19 -3.94
C ARG A 284 48.20 42.07 -4.14
N GLY A 285 48.65 41.35 -5.17
CA GLY A 285 50.08 41.13 -5.44
C GLY A 285 50.81 40.25 -4.40
N ARG A 286 50.08 39.61 -3.47
CA ARG A 286 50.66 38.76 -2.41
C ARG A 286 50.98 37.34 -2.87
N VAL A 287 50.40 36.92 -3.98
CA VAL A 287 50.64 35.62 -4.60
C VAL A 287 50.94 35.87 -6.07
N VAL A 288 52.17 35.62 -6.47
CA VAL A 288 52.58 35.52 -7.87
C VAL A 288 52.38 34.05 -8.25
N ILE A 289 51.57 33.81 -9.26
CA ILE A 289 51.44 32.49 -9.89
C ILE A 289 52.54 32.37 -10.93
#